data_AF-A0A519I420-F1
#
_entry.id   AF-A0A519I420-F1
#
_cell.length_a   1.000
_cell.length_b   1.000
_cell.length_c   1.000
_cell.angle_alpha   90.00
_cell.angle_beta   90.00
_cell.angle_gamma   90.00
#
_symmetry.space_group_name_H-M   'P 1'
#
loop_
_entity.id
_entity.type
_entity.pdbx_description
1 polymer ?
#
loop_
_entity_poly.entity_id
_entity_poly.type
_entity_poly.pdbx_seq_one_letter_code
_entity_poly.pdbx_strand_id
1 'polypeptide(L)'
;MDANTQLNERRLADAWAELQSHAANGNPLHADAYRLAFADPEFLFRRETRGIRFQLEMLKPDLGQMEQGIENTIVVYGSARFIAPDEADAQLLEAEASGDEVRLQRARLAVRNAKYYDLARQFARVVAEHSERQQPADRIYICTGGGPGVMEAANRGAHDVGALNVGLNIALPHEQSGNRFISPTLSFKFHYFALRKMHFMMRA
;
A
#
# COMPACT_ATOMS: atom_id res chain seq x y z
N MET A 1 -2.03 11.04 -25.16
CA MET A 1 -0.87 11.82 -24.68
C MET A 1 0.18 10.81 -24.23
N ASP A 2 0.99 10.33 -25.18
CA ASP A 2 1.99 9.26 -24.99
C ASP A 2 3.34 9.82 -24.47
N ALA A 3 3.32 10.65 -23.42
CA ALA A 3 4.52 11.38 -23.01
C ALA A 3 5.46 10.60 -22.07
N ASN A 4 5.03 9.52 -21.42
CA ASN A 4 5.78 8.96 -20.27
C ASN A 4 6.10 7.46 -20.31
N THR A 5 5.76 6.72 -21.36
CA THR A 5 5.95 5.25 -21.38
C THR A 5 7.28 4.78 -21.97
N GLN A 6 8.09 5.67 -22.55
CA GLN A 6 9.43 5.34 -23.05
C GLN A 6 10.51 5.89 -22.13
N LEU A 7 10.68 5.26 -20.97
CA LEU A 7 11.91 5.44 -20.19
C LEU A 7 13.10 5.08 -21.08
N ASN A 8 14.17 5.87 -21.05
CA ASN A 8 15.40 5.51 -21.75
C ASN A 8 16.02 4.31 -21.02
N GLU A 9 15.64 3.09 -21.44
CA GLU A 9 15.94 1.81 -20.80
C GLU A 9 17.44 1.66 -20.48
N ARG A 10 18.29 2.20 -21.34
CA ARG A 10 19.75 2.17 -21.19
C ARG A 10 20.22 2.99 -19.97
N ARG A 11 19.70 4.22 -19.80
CA ARG A 11 20.05 5.07 -18.63
C ARG A 11 19.59 4.46 -17.31
N LEU A 12 18.44 3.78 -17.33
CA LEU A 12 17.90 3.11 -16.15
C LEU A 12 18.76 1.88 -15.82
N ALA A 13 19.08 1.06 -16.81
CA ALA A 13 19.93 -0.12 -16.64
C ALA A 13 21.33 0.23 -16.12
N ASP A 14 21.96 1.28 -16.67
CA ASP A 14 23.31 1.71 -16.26
C ASP A 14 23.34 2.20 -14.81
N ALA A 15 22.36 3.01 -14.40
CA ALA A 15 22.21 3.49 -13.03
C ALA A 15 21.97 2.36 -12.01
N TRP A 16 21.17 1.35 -12.39
CA TRP A 16 20.89 0.19 -11.54
C TRP A 16 22.08 -0.77 -11.45
N ALA A 17 22.83 -0.97 -12.54
CA ALA A 17 24.01 -1.83 -12.56
C ALA A 17 25.11 -1.32 -11.61
N GLU A 18 25.32 0.00 -11.57
CA GLU A 18 26.27 0.65 -10.65
C GLU A 18 25.86 0.44 -9.18
N LEU A 19 24.57 0.62 -8.88
CA LEU A 19 24.01 0.46 -7.53
C LEU A 19 24.06 -1.00 -7.06
N GLN A 20 23.80 -1.97 -7.95
CA GLN A 20 23.83 -3.40 -7.67
C GLN A 20 25.26 -3.91 -7.43
N SER A 21 26.25 -3.38 -8.17
CA SER A 21 27.67 -3.69 -7.96
C SER A 21 28.17 -3.28 -6.57
N HIS A 22 27.72 -2.14 -6.05
CA HIS A 22 28.06 -1.69 -4.71
C HIS A 22 27.37 -2.52 -3.61
N ALA A 23 26.09 -2.86 -3.77
CA ALA A 23 25.32 -3.63 -2.79
C ALA A 23 25.82 -5.08 -2.64
N ALA A 24 26.21 -5.74 -3.74
CA ALA A 24 26.67 -7.13 -3.73
C ALA A 24 27.96 -7.36 -2.93
N ASN A 25 28.78 -6.32 -2.77
CA ASN A 25 30.09 -6.40 -2.10
C ASN A 25 30.04 -6.04 -0.60
N GLY A 26 28.87 -5.68 -0.05
CA GLY A 26 28.73 -5.29 1.35
C GLY A 26 29.52 -4.02 1.74
N ASN A 27 30.00 -3.26 0.75
CA ASN A 27 30.81 -2.09 0.99
C ASN A 27 29.93 -0.91 1.43
N PRO A 28 30.33 -0.15 2.46
CA PRO A 28 29.65 1.09 2.80
C PRO A 28 29.66 2.04 1.60
N LEU A 29 28.49 2.63 1.31
CA LEU A 29 28.36 3.62 0.24
C LEU A 29 29.05 4.90 0.69
N HIS A 30 30.29 5.09 0.22
CA HIS A 30 31.03 6.32 0.43
C HIS A 30 30.57 7.41 -0.55
N ALA A 31 30.80 8.66 -0.18
CA ALA A 31 30.57 9.82 -1.05
C ALA A 31 31.40 9.70 -2.33
N ASP A 32 30.75 9.89 -3.47
CA ASP A 32 31.36 9.78 -4.79
C ASP A 32 30.75 10.84 -5.73
N ALA A 33 31.55 11.81 -6.15
CA ALA A 33 31.09 12.90 -7.00
C ALA A 33 30.86 12.48 -8.47
N TYR A 34 31.33 11.29 -8.87
CA TYR A 34 31.17 10.80 -10.23
C TYR A 34 29.82 10.11 -10.48
N ARG A 35 29.11 9.70 -9.40
CA ARG A 35 27.78 9.07 -9.50
C ARG A 35 26.72 10.07 -9.95
N LEU A 36 25.75 9.57 -10.72
CA LEU A 36 24.58 10.36 -11.10
C LEU A 36 23.70 10.65 -9.89
N ALA A 37 23.44 11.93 -9.61
CA ALA A 37 22.71 12.35 -8.40
C ALA A 37 21.33 11.71 -8.19
N PHE A 38 20.58 11.43 -9.27
CA PHE A 38 19.26 10.77 -9.17
C PHE A 38 19.33 9.26 -8.90
N ALA A 39 20.51 8.68 -9.05
CA ALA A 39 20.79 7.26 -8.87
C ALA A 39 21.82 6.99 -7.77
N ASP A 40 22.26 8.02 -7.02
CA ASP A 40 23.23 7.88 -5.93
C ASP A 40 22.49 7.78 -4.59
N PRO A 41 22.41 6.59 -3.97
CA PRO A 41 21.71 6.44 -2.69
C PRO A 41 22.41 7.21 -1.59
N GLU A 42 23.75 7.26 -1.56
CA GLU A 42 24.47 7.98 -0.51
C GLU A 42 24.03 9.46 -0.50
N PHE A 43 24.06 10.12 -1.66
CA PHE A 43 23.59 11.48 -1.82
C PHE A 43 22.10 11.65 -1.49
N LEU A 44 21.23 10.75 -1.97
CA LEU A 44 19.78 10.82 -1.72
C LEU A 44 19.41 10.61 -0.25
N PHE A 45 20.21 9.89 0.53
CA PHE A 45 19.96 9.68 1.96
C PHE A 45 20.44 10.83 2.86
N ARG A 46 21.22 11.78 2.32
CA ARG A 46 21.66 12.98 3.05
C ARG A 46 20.50 13.85 3.55
N ARG A 47 20.80 14.73 4.50
CA ARG A 47 19.78 15.60 5.13
C ARG A 47 19.30 16.68 4.15
N GLU A 48 20.22 17.20 3.35
CA GLU A 48 20.02 18.26 2.37
C GLU A 48 19.03 17.84 1.27
N THR A 49 19.04 16.56 0.89
CA THR A 49 18.18 15.99 -0.15
C THR A 49 16.82 15.52 0.37
N ARG A 50 16.53 15.68 1.67
CA ARG A 50 15.25 15.28 2.27
C ARG A 50 14.04 15.94 1.59
N GLY A 51 14.14 17.21 1.22
CA GLY A 51 13.07 17.92 0.52
C GLY A 51 12.74 17.32 -0.85
N ILE A 52 13.75 16.86 -1.58
CA ILE A 52 13.58 16.18 -2.87
C ILE A 52 12.89 14.83 -2.68
N ARG A 53 13.30 14.06 -1.67
CA ARG A 53 12.61 12.80 -1.32
C ARG A 53 11.14 13.01 -0.96
N PHE A 54 10.82 14.12 -0.29
CA PHE A 54 9.42 14.47 -0.01
C PHE A 54 8.62 14.72 -1.28
N GLN A 55 9.19 15.46 -2.23
CA GLN A 55 8.56 15.70 -3.52
C GLN A 55 8.33 14.39 -4.29
N LEU A 56 9.29 13.47 -4.28
CA LEU A 56 9.15 12.16 -4.91
C LEU A 56 8.03 11.33 -4.29
N GLU A 57 7.94 11.29 -2.95
CA GLU A 57 6.87 10.57 -2.26
C GLU A 57 5.49 11.19 -2.44
N MET A 58 5.40 12.52 -2.63
CA MET A 58 4.14 13.17 -3.00
C MET A 58 3.74 12.88 -4.45
N LEU A 59 4.71 12.96 -5.37
CA LEU A 59 4.44 12.87 -6.81
C LEU A 59 4.08 11.47 -7.28
N LYS A 60 4.77 10.43 -6.80
CA LYS A 60 4.61 9.06 -7.32
C LYS A 60 3.17 8.52 -7.20
N PRO A 61 2.48 8.66 -6.04
CA PRO A 61 1.09 8.22 -5.90
C PRO A 61 0.11 9.06 -6.70
N ASP A 62 0.38 10.36 -6.91
CA ASP A 62 -0.45 11.24 -7.75
C ASP A 62 -0.40 10.78 -9.21
N LEU A 63 0.80 10.62 -9.77
CA LEU A 63 0.98 10.16 -11.14
C LEU A 63 0.34 8.80 -11.38
N GLY A 64 0.59 7.82 -10.50
CA GLY A 64 0.05 6.48 -10.67
C GLY A 64 -1.48 6.40 -10.59
N GLN A 65 -2.13 7.29 -9.84
CA GLN A 65 -3.59 7.39 -9.81
C GLN A 65 -4.15 8.13 -11.03
N MET A 66 -3.51 9.24 -11.43
CA MET A 66 -3.89 9.99 -12.64
C MET A 66 -3.81 9.13 -13.90
N GLU A 67 -2.78 8.28 -14.02
CA GLU A 67 -2.62 7.33 -15.13
C GLU A 67 -3.76 6.31 -15.21
N GLN A 68 -4.40 6.00 -14.08
CA GLN A 68 -5.56 5.10 -13.99
C GLN A 68 -6.90 5.84 -14.01
N GLY A 69 -6.90 7.17 -14.18
CA GLY A 69 -8.11 8.00 -14.15
C GLY A 69 -8.79 8.04 -12.78
N ILE A 70 -8.04 7.82 -11.69
CA ILE A 70 -8.56 7.87 -10.32
C ILE A 70 -8.52 9.32 -9.83
N GLU A 71 -9.68 9.96 -9.82
CA GLU A 71 -9.84 11.34 -9.34
C GLU A 71 -10.47 11.40 -7.95
N ASN A 72 -11.46 10.53 -7.68
CA ASN A 72 -12.20 10.52 -6.41
C ASN A 72 -11.95 9.22 -5.65
N THR A 73 -11.68 9.32 -4.34
CA THR A 73 -11.57 8.15 -3.48
C THR A 73 -12.38 8.27 -2.21
N ILE A 74 -12.78 7.14 -1.63
CA ILE A 74 -13.24 7.05 -0.26
C ILE A 74 -12.13 6.40 0.56
N VAL A 75 -11.61 7.15 1.54
CA VAL A 75 -10.57 6.66 2.43
C VAL A 75 -11.18 5.86 3.57
N VAL A 76 -10.81 4.59 3.68
CA VAL A 76 -11.27 3.68 4.75
C VAL A 76 -10.16 3.47 5.77
N TYR A 77 -10.49 3.74 7.04
CA TYR A 77 -9.63 3.49 8.19
C TYR A 77 -10.23 2.42 9.10
N GLY A 78 -9.37 1.69 9.81
CA GLY A 78 -9.80 0.79 10.86
C GLY A 78 -8.69 -0.05 11.46
N SER A 79 -9.09 -1.00 12.31
CA SER A 79 -8.17 -1.89 13.02
C SER A 79 -7.42 -2.82 12.06
N ALA A 80 -6.11 -2.92 12.25
CA ALA A 80 -5.24 -3.88 11.56
C ALA A 80 -5.34 -5.31 12.14
N ARG A 81 -6.12 -5.52 13.21
CA ARG A 81 -6.17 -6.78 13.98
C ARG A 81 -7.39 -7.63 13.69
N PHE A 82 -8.37 -7.11 12.97
CA PHE A 82 -9.54 -7.90 12.60
C PHE A 82 -9.13 -8.84 11.47
N ILE A 83 -9.67 -10.04 11.46
CA ILE A 83 -9.37 -11.04 10.43
C ILE A 83 -10.67 -11.50 9.79
N ALA A 84 -10.58 -12.12 8.64
CA ALA A 84 -11.75 -12.61 7.93
C ALA A 84 -12.48 -13.69 8.77
N PRO A 85 -13.82 -13.82 8.66
CA PRO A 85 -14.59 -14.79 9.44
C PRO A 85 -14.08 -16.24 9.29
N ASP A 86 -13.74 -16.64 8.07
CA ASP A 86 -13.16 -17.94 7.75
C ASP A 86 -11.81 -18.18 8.44
N GLU A 87 -10.94 -17.17 8.47
CA GLU A 87 -9.66 -17.23 9.19
C GLU A 87 -9.86 -17.24 10.71
N ALA A 88 -10.86 -16.52 11.23
CA ALA A 88 -11.17 -16.49 12.66
C ALA A 88 -11.68 -17.84 13.16
N ASP A 89 -12.55 -18.48 12.39
CA ASP A 89 -13.09 -19.81 12.71
C ASP A 89 -11.98 -20.87 12.66
N ALA A 90 -11.08 -20.81 11.68
CA ALA A 90 -9.91 -21.69 11.61
C ALA A 90 -8.99 -21.53 12.83
N GLN A 91 -8.70 -20.28 13.23
CA GLN A 91 -7.89 -20.01 14.43
C GLN A 91 -8.56 -20.50 15.72
N LEU A 92 -9.90 -20.47 15.79
CA LEU A 92 -10.63 -21.00 16.93
C LEU A 92 -10.50 -22.52 17.03
N LEU A 93 -10.67 -23.24 15.91
CA LEU A 93 -10.52 -24.69 15.85
C LEU A 93 -9.10 -25.12 16.26
N GLU A 94 -8.07 -24.42 15.77
CA GLU A 94 -6.68 -24.69 16.15
C GLU A 94 -6.41 -24.44 17.64
N ALA A 95 -6.99 -23.37 18.21
CA ALA A 95 -6.82 -23.03 19.62
C ALA A 95 -7.55 -24.02 20.55
N GLU A 96 -8.73 -24.51 20.15
CA GLU A 96 -9.45 -25.56 20.85
C GLU A 96 -8.66 -26.87 20.87
N ALA A 97 -8.02 -27.21 19.75
CA ALA A 97 -7.16 -28.39 19.65
C ALA A 97 -5.87 -28.28 20.48
N SER A 98 -5.32 -27.07 20.65
CA SER A 98 -4.05 -26.89 21.38
C SER A 98 -4.21 -26.88 22.90
N GLY A 99 -5.43 -26.67 23.42
CA GLY A 99 -5.70 -26.62 24.87
C GLY A 99 -5.05 -25.43 25.61
N ASP A 100 -4.56 -24.43 24.88
CA ASP A 100 -3.93 -23.23 25.45
C ASP A 100 -5.01 -22.16 25.69
N GLU A 101 -5.31 -21.88 26.96
CA GLU A 101 -6.33 -20.93 27.36
C GLU A 101 -6.10 -19.52 26.79
N VAL A 102 -4.85 -19.07 26.68
CA VAL A 102 -4.52 -17.73 26.16
C VAL A 102 -4.84 -17.64 24.67
N ARG A 103 -4.49 -18.69 23.91
CA ARG A 103 -4.85 -18.80 22.48
C ARG A 103 -6.36 -18.87 22.29
N LEU A 104 -7.05 -19.67 23.11
CA LEU A 104 -8.50 -19.84 23.01
C LEU A 104 -9.24 -18.51 23.25
N GLN A 105 -8.84 -17.73 24.26
CA GLN A 105 -9.42 -16.42 24.52
C GLN A 105 -9.18 -15.43 23.37
N ARG A 106 -7.98 -15.46 22.77
CA ARG A 106 -7.66 -14.61 21.59
C ARG A 106 -8.50 -15.00 20.39
N ALA A 107 -8.64 -16.29 20.10
CA ALA A 107 -9.42 -16.77 18.96
C ALA A 107 -10.92 -16.45 19.11
N ARG A 108 -11.49 -16.62 20.32
CA ARG A 108 -12.88 -16.20 20.61
C ARG A 108 -13.10 -14.71 20.38
N LEU A 109 -12.14 -13.87 20.78
CA LEU A 109 -12.18 -12.44 20.52
C LEU A 109 -12.09 -12.13 19.03
N ALA A 110 -11.26 -12.87 18.28
CA ALA A 110 -11.13 -12.72 16.85
C ALA A 110 -12.45 -13.03 16.12
N VAL A 111 -13.10 -14.14 16.44
CA VAL A 111 -14.43 -14.51 15.90
C VAL A 111 -15.46 -13.42 16.19
N ARG A 112 -15.53 -12.92 17.43
CA ARG A 112 -16.45 -11.82 17.80
C ARG A 112 -16.23 -10.56 16.96
N ASN A 113 -14.97 -10.25 16.64
CA ASN A 113 -14.59 -9.05 15.90
C ASN A 113 -14.59 -9.24 14.38
N ALA A 114 -14.61 -10.47 13.88
CA ALA A 114 -14.60 -10.78 12.45
C ALA A 114 -15.78 -10.17 11.70
N LYS A 115 -16.91 -9.93 12.38
CA LYS A 115 -18.04 -9.17 11.83
C LYS A 115 -17.65 -7.79 11.30
N TYR A 116 -16.67 -7.12 11.91
CA TYR A 116 -16.22 -5.80 11.45
C TYR A 116 -15.37 -5.88 10.18
N TYR A 117 -14.64 -6.99 10.01
CA TYR A 117 -13.99 -7.28 8.73
C TYR A 117 -15.05 -7.45 7.64
N ASP A 118 -16.05 -8.28 7.88
CA ASP A 118 -17.07 -8.55 6.87
C ASP A 118 -17.89 -7.31 6.51
N LEU A 119 -18.28 -6.51 7.51
CA LEU A 119 -18.95 -5.22 7.27
C LEU A 119 -18.11 -4.25 6.44
N ALA A 120 -16.79 -4.18 6.68
CA ALA A 120 -15.90 -3.33 5.88
C ALA A 120 -15.79 -3.83 4.42
N ARG A 121 -15.74 -5.14 4.21
CA ARG A 121 -15.76 -5.76 2.89
C ARG A 121 -17.07 -5.48 2.15
N GLN A 122 -18.20 -5.66 2.82
CA GLN A 122 -19.53 -5.36 2.25
C GLN A 122 -19.68 -3.88 1.90
N PHE A 123 -19.25 -2.98 2.80
CA PHE A 123 -19.26 -1.54 2.54
C PHE A 123 -18.48 -1.20 1.26
N ALA A 124 -17.23 -1.66 1.17
CA ALA A 124 -16.39 -1.39 0.01
C ALA A 124 -16.95 -1.98 -1.29
N ARG A 125 -17.57 -3.15 -1.21
CA ARG A 125 -18.27 -3.77 -2.34
C ARG A 125 -19.43 -2.90 -2.83
N VAL A 126 -20.28 -2.41 -1.93
CA VAL A 126 -21.41 -1.53 -2.29
C VAL A 126 -20.92 -0.24 -2.96
N VAL A 127 -19.86 0.37 -2.40
CA VAL A 127 -19.23 1.57 -2.99
C VAL A 127 -18.72 1.26 -4.40
N ALA A 128 -17.98 0.17 -4.57
CA ALA A 128 -17.43 -0.22 -5.86
C ALA A 128 -18.51 -0.53 -6.91
N GLU A 129 -19.54 -1.31 -6.56
CA GLU A 129 -20.67 -1.60 -7.43
C GLU A 129 -21.49 -0.34 -7.79
N HIS A 130 -21.58 0.63 -6.88
CA HIS A 130 -22.18 1.93 -7.16
C HIS A 130 -21.33 2.76 -8.11
N SER A 131 -20.01 2.81 -7.86
CA SER A 131 -19.02 3.55 -8.63
C SER A 131 -18.96 3.08 -10.08
N GLU A 132 -18.96 1.77 -10.34
CA GLU A 132 -18.90 1.23 -11.71
C GLU A 132 -20.08 1.66 -12.59
N ARG A 133 -21.21 2.03 -11.99
CA ARG A 133 -22.40 2.56 -12.69
C ARG A 133 -22.32 4.06 -13.01
N GLN A 134 -21.35 4.77 -12.45
CA GLN A 134 -21.14 6.19 -12.69
C GLN A 134 -20.31 6.43 -13.96
N GLN A 135 -20.39 7.66 -14.49
CA GLN A 135 -19.50 8.11 -15.55
C GLN A 135 -18.05 8.11 -15.05
N PRO A 136 -17.04 7.89 -15.91
CA PRO A 136 -15.64 7.79 -15.48
C PRO A 136 -15.16 8.93 -14.56
N ALA A 137 -15.59 10.16 -14.82
CA ALA A 137 -15.22 11.35 -14.01
C ALA A 137 -15.84 11.34 -12.60
N ASP A 138 -16.98 10.67 -12.41
CA ASP A 138 -17.71 10.60 -11.15
C ASP A 138 -17.45 9.28 -10.39
N ARG A 139 -16.55 8.44 -10.91
CA ARG A 139 -16.18 7.19 -10.26
C ARG A 139 -15.42 7.48 -8.97
N ILE A 140 -15.75 6.68 -7.96
CA ILE A 140 -15.16 6.72 -6.63
C ILE A 140 -14.48 5.38 -6.35
N TYR A 141 -13.25 5.43 -5.89
CA TYR A 141 -12.43 4.24 -5.64
C TYR A 141 -12.13 4.07 -4.15
N ILE A 142 -11.98 2.83 -3.70
CA ILE A 142 -11.59 2.56 -2.31
C ILE A 142 -10.10 2.85 -2.14
N CYS A 143 -9.76 3.68 -1.16
CA CYS A 143 -8.39 3.96 -0.76
C CYS A 143 -8.17 3.57 0.70
N THR A 144 -7.08 2.87 1.00
CA THR A 144 -6.77 2.44 2.37
C THR A 144 -5.29 2.62 2.69
N GLY A 145 -4.92 2.30 3.93
CA GLY A 145 -3.53 2.18 4.32
C GLY A 145 -2.80 0.93 3.83
N GLY A 146 -3.47 0.00 3.16
CA GLY A 146 -2.90 -1.22 2.60
C GLY A 146 -2.47 -2.28 3.62
N GLY A 147 -2.65 -2.04 4.92
CA GLY A 147 -2.37 -3.04 5.96
C GLY A 147 -3.46 -4.11 6.07
N PRO A 148 -3.32 -5.03 7.04
CA PRO A 148 -4.31 -6.08 7.30
C PRO A 148 -5.61 -5.55 7.93
N GLY A 149 -6.55 -6.45 8.19
CA GLY A 149 -7.81 -6.17 8.87
C GLY A 149 -8.78 -5.30 8.10
N VAL A 150 -9.30 -4.22 8.69
CA VAL A 150 -10.34 -3.41 8.05
C VAL A 150 -9.88 -2.83 6.72
N MET A 151 -8.60 -2.45 6.61
CA MET A 151 -8.02 -1.95 5.37
C MET A 151 -8.01 -3.04 4.31
N GLU A 152 -7.55 -4.24 4.64
CA GLU A 152 -7.59 -5.39 3.76
C GLU A 152 -9.01 -5.74 3.34
N ALA A 153 -9.95 -5.80 4.28
CA ALA A 153 -11.35 -6.09 4.01
C ALA A 153 -11.94 -5.11 3.00
N ALA A 154 -11.65 -3.82 3.14
CA ALA A 154 -12.11 -2.79 2.22
C ALA A 154 -11.47 -2.97 0.82
N ASN A 155 -10.15 -3.19 0.73
CA ASN A 155 -9.52 -3.48 -0.58
C ASN A 155 -10.10 -4.76 -1.21
N ARG A 156 -10.31 -5.81 -0.41
CA ARG A 156 -10.93 -7.07 -0.83
C ARG A 156 -12.34 -6.87 -1.37
N GLY A 157 -13.17 -6.06 -0.71
CA GLY A 157 -14.54 -5.78 -1.15
C GLY A 157 -14.61 -5.14 -2.53
N ALA A 158 -13.71 -4.21 -2.83
CA ALA A 158 -13.57 -3.62 -4.18
C ALA A 158 -12.99 -4.63 -5.19
N HIS A 159 -11.95 -5.38 -4.79
CA HIS A 159 -11.32 -6.40 -5.61
C HIS A 159 -12.30 -7.52 -6.03
N ASP A 160 -13.20 -7.95 -5.14
CA ASP A 160 -14.17 -9.01 -5.41
C ASP A 160 -15.12 -8.71 -6.58
N VAL A 161 -15.32 -7.42 -6.88
CA VAL A 161 -16.15 -6.96 -8.00
C VAL A 161 -15.32 -6.44 -9.18
N GLY A 162 -13.99 -6.63 -9.14
CA GLY A 162 -13.07 -6.23 -10.20
C GLY A 162 -12.77 -4.73 -10.25
N ALA A 163 -13.19 -3.95 -9.25
CA ALA A 163 -12.92 -2.52 -9.20
C ALA A 163 -11.48 -2.23 -8.75
N LEU A 164 -10.87 -1.19 -9.32
CA LEU A 164 -9.58 -0.69 -8.88
C LEU A 164 -9.66 -0.18 -7.43
N ASN A 165 -8.56 -0.33 -6.69
CA ASN A 165 -8.47 0.16 -5.34
C ASN A 165 -7.02 0.51 -4.98
N VAL A 166 -6.87 1.51 -4.10
CA VAL A 166 -5.59 2.15 -3.77
C VAL A 166 -5.10 1.71 -2.41
N GLY A 167 -3.80 1.42 -2.33
CA GLY A 167 -3.09 1.09 -1.10
C GLY A 167 -1.96 2.06 -0.83
N LEU A 168 -2.08 2.87 0.21
CA LEU A 168 -1.03 3.78 0.67
C LEU A 168 -0.32 3.18 1.88
N ASN A 169 0.66 2.31 1.63
CA ASN A 169 1.41 1.56 2.65
C ASN A 169 2.50 2.41 3.32
N ILE A 170 2.94 2.04 4.52
CA ILE A 170 4.09 2.68 5.18
C ILE A 170 5.19 1.65 5.43
N ALA A 171 6.45 2.05 5.21
CA ALA A 171 7.59 1.24 5.59
C ALA A 171 7.71 1.18 7.11
N LEU A 172 7.44 0.01 7.70
CA LEU A 172 7.74 -0.29 9.10
C LEU A 172 8.86 -1.34 9.19
N PRO A 173 9.62 -1.39 10.30
CA PRO A 173 10.68 -2.38 10.50
C PRO A 173 10.22 -3.85 10.44
N HIS A 174 8.93 -4.12 10.69
CA HIS A 174 8.38 -5.47 10.85
C HIS A 174 7.11 -5.75 10.02
N GLU A 175 6.57 -4.77 9.27
CA GLU A 175 5.38 -4.96 8.44
C GLU A 175 5.80 -5.17 6.98
N GLN A 176 5.55 -6.37 6.45
CA GLN A 176 6.30 -6.89 5.31
C GLN A 176 5.66 -6.73 3.92
N SER A 177 4.37 -6.44 3.77
CA SER A 177 3.80 -6.15 2.44
C SER A 177 2.41 -5.53 2.56
N GLY A 178 2.04 -4.73 1.55
CA GLY A 178 0.63 -4.34 1.40
C GLY A 178 -0.22 -5.58 1.13
N ASN A 179 -1.49 -5.53 1.53
CA ASN A 179 -2.39 -6.66 1.36
C ASN A 179 -2.56 -7.03 -0.12
N ARG A 180 -2.80 -8.32 -0.37
CA ARG A 180 -2.85 -8.93 -1.71
C ARG A 180 -4.00 -8.45 -2.60
N PHE A 181 -4.99 -7.76 -2.04
CA PHE A 181 -6.19 -7.32 -2.76
C PHE A 181 -6.05 -5.92 -3.35
N ILE A 182 -4.96 -5.20 -3.01
CA ILE A 182 -4.63 -3.92 -3.61
C ILE A 182 -4.35 -4.11 -5.10
N SER A 183 -4.87 -3.21 -5.93
CA SER A 183 -4.55 -3.22 -7.36
C SER A 183 -3.02 -3.08 -7.55
N PRO A 184 -2.35 -3.98 -8.29
CA PRO A 184 -0.89 -4.04 -8.33
C PRO A 184 -0.18 -2.72 -8.69
N THR A 185 -0.77 -1.94 -9.61
CA THR A 185 -0.24 -0.64 -10.04
C THR A 185 -0.54 0.51 -9.08
N LEU A 186 -1.38 0.29 -8.06
CA LEU A 186 -1.85 1.30 -7.11
C LEU A 186 -1.45 0.97 -5.66
N SER A 187 -0.42 0.12 -5.50
CA SER A 187 0.20 -0.19 -4.22
C SER A 187 1.44 0.67 -4.00
N PHE A 188 1.25 1.80 -3.30
CA PHE A 188 2.31 2.76 -3.03
C PHE A 188 2.88 2.52 -1.63
N LYS A 189 4.20 2.71 -1.48
CA LYS A 189 4.90 2.56 -0.20
C LYS A 189 5.61 3.86 0.17
N PHE A 190 5.26 4.40 1.33
CA PHE A 190 5.84 5.61 1.87
C PHE A 190 6.96 5.28 2.85
N HIS A 191 7.94 6.17 2.96
CA HIS A 191 8.90 6.19 4.05
C HIS A 191 8.53 7.27 5.07
N TYR A 192 7.98 8.40 4.62
CA TYR A 192 7.57 9.49 5.51
C TYR A 192 6.09 9.42 5.88
N PHE A 193 5.82 9.12 7.14
CA PHE A 193 4.46 8.99 7.67
C PHE A 193 3.59 10.26 7.48
N ALA A 194 4.19 11.45 7.56
CA ALA A 194 3.48 12.70 7.37
C ALA A 194 2.96 12.87 5.93
N LEU A 195 3.74 12.46 4.92
CA LEU A 195 3.34 12.55 3.52
C LEU A 195 2.18 11.60 3.21
N ARG A 196 2.24 10.38 3.76
CA ARG A 196 1.14 9.43 3.71
C ARG A 196 -0.15 10.00 4.28
N LYS A 197 -0.08 10.70 5.43
CA LYS A 197 -1.25 11.38 6.02
C LYS A 197 -1.78 12.50 5.14
N MET A 198 -0.91 13.32 4.56
CA MET A 198 -1.33 14.39 3.64
C MET A 198 -2.08 13.82 2.44
N HIS A 199 -1.62 12.71 1.88
CA HIS A 199 -2.32 12.05 0.78
C HIS A 199 -3.72 11.59 1.13
N PHE A 200 -3.95 11.09 2.34
CA PHE A 200 -5.31 10.78 2.75
C PHE A 200 -6.17 12.03 2.91
N MET A 201 -5.60 13.15 3.37
CA MET A 201 -6.35 14.41 3.48
C MET A 201 -6.69 15.03 2.12
N MET A 202 -5.80 14.88 1.13
CA MET A 202 -6.01 15.43 -0.22
C MET A 202 -7.01 14.62 -1.06
N ARG A 203 -7.32 13.39 -0.65
CA ARG A 203 -8.08 12.41 -1.45
C ARG A 203 -9.35 11.91 -0.77
N ALA A 204 -9.67 12.43 0.42
CA ALA A 204 -10.87 12.09 1.18
C ALA A 204 -12.03 13.04 0.88
#